data_AF-A0A1Z5KCE5-F1
#
_entry.id   AF-A0A1Z5KCE5-F1
#
_cell.length_a   1.000
_cell.length_b   1.000
_cell.length_c   1.000
_cell.angle_alpha   90.00
_cell.angle_beta   90.00
_cell.angle_gamma   90.00
#
_symmetry.space_group_name_H-M   'P 1'
#
loop_
_entity.id
_entity.type
_entity.pdbx_description
1 polymer ?
#
loop_
_entity_poly.entity_id
_entity_poly.type
_entity_poly.pdbx_seq_one_letter_code
_entity_poly.pdbx_strand_id
1 'polypeptide(L)'
;MTASDISSIALTIVTIQIGCDLWFNWRVYHTESYRRALNALERANVKLQREREVMEKEQEKAILSTTSKQAQKNNDRWKKRWQRAQDDHAEAVALVAQKHTAPNIYTSILFVLLMRILGTEHSGKVLGVLPFSVPFEFLRRFVTSRGLQFELSDDATPESITLTTQACSFFFIYFLCGLSVKFYASKLIGVQPPKGAEGLNAIMQSPQGRKLARSMGVDPDELKNA
;
A
#
# COMPACT_ATOMS: atom_id res chain seq x y z
N MET A 1 -7.23 -16.50 -28.97
CA MET A 1 -7.92 -17.08 -27.79
C MET A 1 -9.35 -16.59 -27.78
N THR A 2 -10.29 -17.37 -27.24
CA THR A 2 -11.72 -17.01 -27.26
C THR A 2 -12.05 -16.09 -26.09
N ALA A 3 -13.10 -15.28 -26.20
CA ALA A 3 -13.59 -14.45 -25.09
C ALA A 3 -13.86 -15.26 -23.81
N SER A 4 -14.10 -16.57 -23.96
CA SER A 4 -14.26 -17.52 -22.86
C SER A 4 -13.00 -17.72 -22.02
N ASP A 5 -11.81 -17.63 -22.62
CA ASP A 5 -10.55 -17.82 -21.90
C ASP A 5 -10.27 -16.60 -21.01
N ILE A 6 -10.53 -15.40 -21.53
CA ILE A 6 -10.38 -14.14 -20.80
C ILE A 6 -11.37 -14.07 -19.62
N SER A 7 -12.63 -14.48 -19.84
CA SER A 7 -13.62 -14.51 -18.77
C SER A 7 -13.29 -15.54 -17.69
N SER A 8 -12.77 -16.71 -18.07
CA SER A 8 -12.30 -17.73 -17.13
C SER A 8 -11.16 -17.21 -16.25
N ILE A 9 -10.15 -16.58 -16.86
CA ILE A 9 -9.04 -15.93 -16.15
C ILE A 9 -9.58 -14.87 -15.18
N ALA A 10 -10.44 -13.97 -15.64
CA ALA A 10 -11.00 -12.92 -14.79
C ALA A 10 -11.80 -13.51 -13.62
N LEU A 11 -12.64 -14.51 -13.86
CA LEU A 11 -13.44 -15.18 -12.83
C LEU A 11 -12.56 -15.88 -11.78
N THR A 12 -11.49 -16.57 -12.19
CA THR A 12 -10.58 -17.23 -11.24
C THR A 12 -9.89 -16.22 -10.33
N ILE A 13 -9.44 -15.08 -10.87
CA ILE A 13 -8.82 -14.02 -10.07
C ILE A 13 -9.83 -13.41 -9.10
N VAL A 14 -11.03 -13.07 -9.59
CA VAL A 14 -12.09 -12.45 -8.78
C VAL A 14 -12.50 -13.37 -7.63
N THR A 15 -12.78 -14.64 -7.92
CA THR A 15 -13.22 -15.61 -6.91
C THR A 15 -12.17 -15.86 -5.85
N ILE A 16 -10.91 -16.01 -6.23
CA ILE A 16 -9.82 -16.22 -5.28
C ILE A 16 -9.57 -14.96 -4.44
N GLN A 17 -9.60 -13.77 -5.06
CA GLN A 17 -9.38 -12.51 -4.37
C GLN A 17 -10.48 -12.23 -3.33
N ILE A 18 -11.75 -12.37 -3.73
CA ILE A 18 -12.90 -12.21 -2.82
C ILE A 18 -12.86 -13.27 -1.72
N GLY A 19 -12.56 -14.53 -2.06
CA GLY A 19 -12.45 -15.62 -1.10
C GLY A 19 -11.37 -15.38 -0.04
N CYS A 20 -10.20 -14.89 -0.47
CA CYS A 20 -9.13 -14.50 0.44
C CYS A 20 -9.54 -13.32 1.32
N ASP A 21 -10.11 -12.26 0.74
CA ASP A 21 -10.49 -11.06 1.48
C ASP A 21 -11.60 -11.38 2.51
N LEU A 22 -12.56 -12.26 2.18
CA LEU A 22 -13.55 -12.76 3.15
C LEU A 22 -12.92 -13.61 4.25
N TRP A 23 -12.02 -14.52 3.89
CA TRP A 23 -11.35 -15.40 4.85
C TRP A 23 -10.51 -14.60 5.85
N PHE A 24 -9.72 -13.64 5.37
CA PHE A 24 -8.97 -12.74 6.23
C PHE A 24 -9.90 -11.83 7.03
N ASN A 25 -11.03 -11.41 6.47
CA ASN A 25 -11.99 -10.62 7.21
C ASN A 25 -12.56 -11.35 8.41
N TRP A 26 -12.99 -12.59 8.19
CA TRP A 26 -13.50 -13.43 9.25
C TRP A 26 -12.43 -13.79 10.30
N ARG A 27 -11.20 -14.09 9.88
CA ARG A 27 -10.15 -14.57 10.78
C ARG A 27 -9.36 -13.48 11.51
N VAL A 28 -9.16 -12.31 10.90
CA VAL A 28 -8.28 -11.26 11.42
C VAL A 28 -9.09 -10.14 12.07
N TYR A 29 -10.10 -9.60 11.38
CA TYR A 29 -10.79 -8.38 11.81
C TYR A 29 -11.90 -8.61 12.84
N HIS A 30 -12.45 -9.83 12.96
CA HIS A 30 -13.37 -10.19 14.04
C HIS A 30 -12.69 -10.52 15.37
N THR A 31 -11.35 -10.44 15.46
CA THR A 31 -10.64 -10.79 16.70
C THR A 31 -10.63 -9.66 17.72
N GLU A 32 -10.67 -10.02 19.01
CA GLU A 32 -10.50 -9.03 20.09
C GLU A 32 -9.16 -8.27 19.99
N SER A 33 -8.14 -8.91 19.42
CA SER A 33 -6.82 -8.30 19.24
C SER A 33 -6.88 -7.08 18.33
N TYR A 34 -7.68 -7.13 17.26
CA TYR A 34 -7.88 -6.01 16.34
C TYR A 34 -8.71 -4.90 16.99
N ARG A 35 -9.81 -5.24 17.68
CA ARG A 35 -10.62 -4.27 18.44
C ARG A 35 -9.80 -3.52 19.50
N ARG A 36 -8.91 -4.23 20.21
CA ARG A 36 -8.00 -3.61 21.19
C ARG A 36 -7.02 -2.64 20.54
N ALA A 37 -6.48 -2.98 19.37
CA ALA A 37 -5.58 -2.10 18.61
C ALA A 37 -6.31 -0.84 18.10
N LEU A 38 -7.54 -0.99 17.58
CA LEU A 38 -8.37 0.15 17.17
C LEU A 38 -8.69 1.08 18.34
N ASN A 39 -9.09 0.52 19.49
CA ASN A 39 -9.36 1.32 20.69
C ASN A 39 -8.08 2.02 21.21
N ALA A 40 -6.91 1.41 21.05
CA ALA A 40 -5.64 2.03 21.40
C ALA A 40 -5.31 3.20 20.46
N LEU A 41 -5.54 3.02 19.16
CA LEU A 41 -5.37 4.06 18.15
C LEU A 41 -6.32 5.24 18.38
N GLU A 42 -7.60 4.99 18.66
CA GLU A 42 -8.58 6.04 18.95
C GLU A 42 -8.16 6.86 20.17
N ARG A 43 -7.74 6.20 21.26
CA ARG A 43 -7.22 6.88 22.45
C ARG A 43 -5.97 7.70 22.14
N ALA A 44 -5.07 7.21 21.28
CA ALA A 44 -3.87 7.93 20.88
C ALA A 44 -4.19 9.14 20.00
N ASN A 45 -5.16 9.01 19.08
CA ASN A 45 -5.66 10.11 18.25
C ASN A 45 -6.25 11.24 19.09
N VAL A 46 -7.11 10.92 20.06
CA VAL A 46 -7.71 11.91 20.96
C VAL A 46 -6.64 12.60 21.81
N LYS A 47 -5.63 11.86 22.28
CA LYS A 47 -4.49 12.47 23.01
C LYS A 47 -3.70 13.42 22.13
N LEU A 48 -3.37 13.04 20.90
CA LEU A 48 -2.62 13.87 19.97
C LEU A 48 -3.40 15.15 19.62
N GLN A 49 -4.70 15.03 19.34
CA GLN A 49 -5.56 16.20 19.09
C GLN A 49 -5.58 17.16 20.27
N ARG A 50 -5.75 16.65 21.50
CA ARG A 50 -5.69 17.49 22.71
C ARG A 50 -4.35 18.19 22.89
N GLU A 51 -3.24 17.50 22.64
CA GLU A 51 -1.92 18.13 22.76
C GLU A 51 -1.65 19.15 21.63
N ARG A 52 -2.26 18.98 20.45
CA ARG A 52 -2.18 19.94 19.34
C ARG A 52 -2.90 21.24 19.70
N GLU A 53 -4.10 21.15 20.27
CA GLU A 53 -4.86 22.31 20.73
C GLU A 53 -4.14 23.06 21.85
N VAL A 54 -3.47 22.33 22.75
CA VAL A 54 -2.64 22.94 23.81
C VAL A 54 -1.43 23.65 23.20
N MET A 55 -0.77 23.06 22.20
CA MET A 55 0.34 23.68 21.49
C MET A 55 -0.07 24.98 20.79
N GLU A 56 -1.21 24.99 20.10
CA GLU A 56 -1.73 26.19 19.42
C GLU A 56 -2.01 27.32 20.42
N LYS A 57 -2.65 27.00 21.56
CA LYS A 57 -2.93 27.97 22.64
C LYS A 57 -1.66 28.49 23.32
N GLU A 58 -0.66 27.64 23.52
CA GLU A 58 0.61 28.05 24.14
C GLU A 58 1.50 28.83 23.15
N GLN A 59 1.44 28.52 21.85
CA GLN A 59 2.11 29.30 20.81
C GLN A 59 1.54 30.72 20.72
N GLU A 60 0.22 30.86 20.82
CA GLU A 60 -0.46 32.16 20.85
C GLU A 60 -0.03 33.00 22.08
N LYS A 61 0.09 32.37 23.26
CA LYS A 61 0.61 33.02 24.47
C LYS A 61 2.10 33.37 24.39
N ALA A 62 2.90 32.55 23.72
CA ALA A 62 4.34 32.78 23.53
C ALA A 62 4.61 33.95 22.58
N ILE A 63 3.76 34.18 21.58
CA ILE A 63 3.83 35.35 20.69
C ILE A 63 3.52 36.64 21.47
N LEU A 64 2.64 36.58 22.47
CA LEU A 64 2.31 37.72 23.34
C LEU A 64 3.35 38.00 24.44
N SER A 65 4.16 37.01 24.84
CA SER A 65 5.10 37.12 25.97
C SER A 65 6.56 37.11 25.52
N THR A 66 7.05 38.30 25.16
CA THR A 66 8.48 38.55 24.96
C THR A 66 9.19 38.48 26.32
N THR A 67 10.20 37.61 26.44
CA THR A 67 11.22 37.56 27.52
C THR A 67 10.94 36.60 28.69
N SER A 68 11.57 35.42 28.67
CA SER A 68 12.36 34.89 29.81
C SER A 68 12.89 33.48 29.52
N LYS A 69 14.04 33.13 30.12
CA LYS A 69 14.61 31.76 30.14
C LYS A 69 13.62 30.69 30.68
N GLN A 70 12.59 31.12 31.42
CA GLN A 70 11.50 30.27 31.92
C GLN A 70 10.56 29.80 30.80
N ALA A 71 10.27 30.67 29.83
CA ALA A 71 9.46 30.33 28.66
C ALA A 71 10.13 29.26 27.79
N GLN A 72 11.46 29.32 27.65
CA GLN A 72 12.26 28.33 26.90
C GLN A 72 12.26 26.96 27.60
N LYS A 73 12.43 26.92 28.93
CA LYS A 73 12.35 25.67 29.72
C LYS A 73 10.95 25.04 29.69
N ASN A 74 9.90 25.85 29.66
CA ASN A 74 8.54 25.37 29.49
C ASN A 74 8.32 24.84 28.07
N ASN A 75 8.78 25.56 27.04
CA ASN A 75 8.72 25.12 25.64
C ASN A 75 9.42 23.76 25.42
N ASP A 76 10.59 23.54 26.02
CA ASP A 76 11.28 22.25 25.95
C ASP A 76 10.49 21.10 26.62
N ARG A 77 9.79 21.37 27.73
CA ARG A 77 8.92 20.38 28.38
C ARG A 77 7.70 20.05 27.53
N TRP A 78 7.09 21.06 26.91
CA TRP A 78 5.95 20.91 26.00
C TRP A 78 6.35 20.15 24.73
N LYS A 79 7.48 20.52 24.10
CA LYS A 79 8.03 19.82 22.94
C LYS A 79 8.31 18.35 23.23
N LYS A 80 8.87 18.03 24.41
CA LYS A 80 9.06 16.63 24.86
C LYS A 80 7.76 15.90 25.15
N ARG A 81 6.70 16.60 25.54
CA ARG A 81 5.39 16.01 25.80
C ARG A 81 4.68 15.69 24.48
N TRP A 82 4.70 16.65 23.55
CA TRP A 82 4.23 16.50 22.18
C TRP A 82 4.94 15.37 21.43
N GLN A 83 6.27 15.28 21.53
CA GLN A 83 7.03 14.17 20.95
C GLN A 83 6.61 12.82 21.51
N ARG A 84 6.38 12.71 22.83
CA ARG A 84 5.85 11.48 23.43
C ARG A 84 4.45 11.13 22.93
N ALA A 85 3.57 12.12 22.77
CA ALA A 85 2.24 11.89 22.21
C ALA A 85 2.29 11.46 20.73
N GLN A 86 3.24 11.99 19.95
CA GLN A 86 3.50 11.53 18.58
C GLN A 86 4.05 10.10 18.55
N ASP A 87 4.99 9.77 19.43
CA ASP A 87 5.59 8.45 19.54
C ASP A 87 4.54 7.39 19.95
N ASP A 88 3.71 7.69 20.96
CA ASP A 88 2.59 6.83 21.40
C ASP A 88 1.58 6.61 20.26
N HIS A 89 1.29 7.66 19.48
CA HIS A 89 0.42 7.56 18.31
C HIS A 89 1.05 6.71 17.21
N ALA A 90 2.33 6.93 16.90
CA ALA A 90 3.05 6.16 15.89
C ALA A 90 3.16 4.67 16.26
N GLU A 91 3.30 4.34 17.55
CA GLU A 91 3.26 2.96 18.03
C GLU A 91 1.86 2.33 17.86
N ALA A 92 0.79 3.05 18.25
CA ALA A 92 -0.58 2.56 18.08
C ALA A 92 -0.94 2.35 16.60
N VAL A 93 -0.49 3.27 15.73
CA VAL A 93 -0.62 3.17 14.27
C VAL A 93 0.13 1.95 13.73
N ALA A 94 1.37 1.72 14.20
CA ALA A 94 2.18 0.59 13.76
C ALA A 94 1.57 -0.76 14.16
N LEU A 95 0.94 -0.85 15.33
CA LEU A 95 0.22 -2.06 15.76
C LEU A 95 -0.94 -2.38 14.82
N VAL A 96 -1.71 -1.37 14.41
CA VAL A 96 -2.79 -1.53 13.42
C VAL A 96 -2.20 -1.91 12.06
N ALA A 97 -1.15 -1.22 11.60
CA ALA A 97 -0.48 -1.51 10.35
C ALA A 97 0.08 -2.94 10.29
N GLN A 98 0.69 -3.44 11.36
CA GLN A 98 1.19 -4.83 11.44
C GLN A 98 0.06 -5.85 11.25
N LYS A 99 -1.11 -5.60 11.84
CA LYS A 99 -2.28 -6.49 11.71
C LYS A 99 -2.83 -6.51 10.28
N HIS A 100 -2.76 -5.40 9.55
CA HIS A 100 -3.11 -5.34 8.12
C HIS A 100 -1.98 -5.83 7.20
N THR A 101 -0.72 -5.84 7.65
CA THR A 101 0.43 -6.27 6.84
C THR A 101 0.47 -7.78 6.67
N ALA A 102 0.16 -8.55 7.72
CA ALA A 102 0.12 -10.01 7.64
C ALA A 102 -0.79 -10.56 6.51
N PRO A 103 -2.09 -10.20 6.41
CA PRO A 103 -2.94 -10.66 5.31
C PRO A 103 -2.45 -10.15 3.94
N ASN A 104 -1.87 -8.95 3.87
CA ASN A 104 -1.28 -8.43 2.64
C ASN A 104 -0.07 -9.27 2.17
N ILE A 105 0.76 -9.77 3.08
CA ILE A 105 1.88 -10.65 2.74
C ILE A 105 1.37 -11.99 2.21
N TYR A 106 0.41 -12.62 2.90
CA TYR A 106 -0.14 -13.91 2.47
C TYR A 106 -0.85 -13.81 1.11
N THR A 107 -1.66 -12.76 0.91
CA THR A 107 -2.31 -12.51 -0.39
C THR A 107 -1.28 -12.24 -1.49
N SER A 108 -0.20 -11.51 -1.20
CA SER A 108 0.88 -11.27 -2.15
C SER A 108 1.60 -12.56 -2.56
N ILE A 109 1.92 -13.44 -1.62
CA ILE A 109 2.55 -14.74 -1.91
C ILE A 109 1.61 -15.58 -2.79
N LEU A 110 0.32 -15.64 -2.44
CA LEU A 110 -0.67 -16.37 -3.23
C LEU A 110 -0.80 -15.82 -4.66
N PHE A 111 -0.77 -14.49 -4.81
CA PHE A 111 -0.79 -13.82 -6.11
C PHE A 111 0.45 -14.19 -6.94
N VAL A 112 1.64 -14.24 -6.34
CA VAL A 112 2.85 -14.69 -7.06
C VAL A 112 2.74 -16.16 -7.51
N LEU A 113 2.16 -17.04 -6.68
CA LEU A 113 1.94 -18.44 -7.05
C LEU A 113 0.93 -18.57 -8.20
N LEU A 114 -0.20 -17.85 -8.14
CA LEU A 114 -1.20 -17.80 -9.20
C LEU A 114 -0.62 -17.27 -10.51
N MET A 115 0.14 -16.17 -10.44
CA MET A 115 0.84 -15.61 -11.59
C MET A 115 1.77 -16.65 -12.24
N ARG A 116 2.45 -17.48 -11.44
CA ARG A 116 3.34 -18.53 -11.95
C ARG A 116 2.55 -19.68 -12.60
N ILE A 117 1.45 -20.12 -11.99
CA ILE A 117 0.59 -21.19 -12.53
C ILE A 117 -0.05 -20.74 -13.86
N LEU A 118 -0.76 -19.62 -13.87
CA LEU A 118 -1.41 -19.13 -15.08
C LEU A 118 -0.38 -18.67 -16.12
N GLY A 119 0.80 -18.24 -15.67
CA GLY A 119 1.95 -17.94 -16.53
C GLY A 119 2.49 -19.16 -17.28
N THR A 120 2.39 -20.37 -16.73
CA THR A 120 2.75 -21.61 -17.44
C THR A 120 1.69 -22.05 -18.45
N GLU A 121 0.41 -21.78 -18.17
CA GLU A 121 -0.72 -22.19 -19.02
C GLU A 121 -0.94 -21.25 -20.23
N HIS A 122 -0.66 -19.95 -20.03
CA HIS A 122 -0.94 -18.90 -21.02
C HIS A 122 0.31 -18.20 -21.55
N SER A 123 1.51 -18.75 -21.30
CA SER A 123 2.75 -18.24 -21.89
C SER A 123 2.71 -18.27 -23.42
N GLY A 124 3.20 -17.22 -24.07
CA GLY A 124 3.38 -17.16 -25.52
C GLY A 124 2.11 -16.88 -26.34
N LYS A 125 0.94 -16.68 -25.70
CA LYS A 125 -0.33 -16.43 -26.41
C LYS A 125 -0.73 -14.95 -26.33
N VAL A 126 -1.11 -14.37 -27.47
CA VAL A 126 -1.73 -13.04 -27.54
C VAL A 126 -3.20 -13.16 -27.10
N LEU A 127 -3.58 -12.48 -26.02
CA LEU A 127 -4.94 -12.56 -25.49
C LEU A 127 -5.91 -11.56 -26.11
N GLY A 128 -5.42 -10.41 -26.55
CA GLY A 128 -6.28 -9.40 -27.17
C GLY A 128 -5.48 -8.25 -27.73
N VAL A 129 -6.15 -7.44 -28.56
CA VAL A 129 -5.62 -6.20 -29.10
C VAL A 129 -6.41 -5.06 -28.46
N LEU A 130 -5.72 -4.19 -27.71
CA LEU A 130 -6.33 -3.03 -27.08
C LEU A 130 -6.58 -1.93 -28.13
N PRO A 131 -7.74 -1.26 -28.11
CA PRO A 131 -8.05 -0.20 -29.07
C PRO A 131 -7.28 1.11 -28.81
N PHE A 132 -6.52 1.17 -27.70
CA PHE A 132 -5.67 2.30 -27.35
C PHE A 132 -4.21 1.85 -27.27
N SER A 133 -3.32 2.63 -27.87
CA SER A 133 -1.88 2.48 -27.69
C SER A 133 -1.52 2.91 -26.26
N VAL A 134 -0.83 2.06 -25.51
CA VAL A 134 -0.35 2.40 -24.16
C VAL A 134 0.83 3.38 -24.31
N PRO A 135 0.71 4.65 -23.91
CA PRO A 135 1.70 5.68 -24.24
C PRO A 135 2.97 5.59 -23.39
N PHE A 136 2.97 4.82 -22.30
CA PHE A 136 4.11 4.67 -21.40
C PHE A 136 4.94 3.44 -21.76
N GLU A 137 6.15 3.66 -22.28
CA GLU A 137 7.11 2.62 -22.64
C GLU A 137 7.45 1.66 -21.47
N PHE A 138 7.42 2.17 -20.23
CA PHE A 138 7.61 1.34 -19.03
C PHE A 138 6.48 0.33 -18.86
N LEU A 139 5.23 0.77 -18.99
CA LEU A 139 4.06 -0.10 -18.88
C LEU A 139 4.02 -1.11 -20.05
N ARG A 140 4.46 -0.67 -21.23
CA ARG A 140 4.63 -1.51 -22.42
C ARG A 140 5.60 -2.67 -22.18
N ARG A 141 6.76 -2.36 -21.60
CA ARG A 141 7.83 -3.34 -21.36
C ARG A 141 7.56 -4.27 -20.18
N PHE A 142 6.91 -3.77 -19.13
CA PHE A 142 6.66 -4.57 -17.92
C PHE A 142 5.35 -5.35 -17.97
N VAL A 143 4.31 -4.83 -18.61
CA VAL A 143 2.95 -5.34 -18.46
C VAL A 143 2.41 -5.95 -19.75
N THR A 144 2.62 -5.32 -20.90
CA THR A 144 2.05 -5.78 -22.19
C THR A 144 2.93 -6.76 -22.94
N SER A 145 4.27 -6.66 -22.85
CA SER A 145 5.22 -7.57 -23.55
C SER A 145 5.71 -8.75 -22.71
N ARG A 146 5.51 -8.73 -21.39
CA ARG A 146 5.98 -9.83 -20.52
C ARG A 146 5.16 -11.09 -20.77
N GLY A 147 5.79 -12.11 -21.37
CA GLY A 147 5.16 -13.40 -21.69
C GLY A 147 4.69 -13.56 -23.14
N LEU A 148 4.85 -12.56 -24.00
CA LEU A 148 4.69 -12.75 -25.46
C LEU A 148 6.06 -13.07 -26.06
N GLN A 149 6.16 -14.20 -26.75
CA GLN A 149 7.29 -14.49 -27.64
C GLN A 149 6.99 -13.79 -28.96
N PHE A 150 7.47 -12.56 -29.11
CA PHE A 150 7.58 -11.97 -30.43
C PHE A 150 8.93 -12.40 -30.99
N GLU A 151 8.95 -13.32 -31.95
CA GLU A 151 10.09 -13.40 -32.86
C GLU A 151 10.15 -12.06 -33.60
N LEU A 152 11.10 -11.23 -33.20
CA LEU A 152 11.40 -10.00 -33.92
C LEU A 152 12.18 -10.42 -35.18
N SER A 153 11.46 -10.92 -36.18
CA SER A 153 12.00 -11.10 -37.52
C SER A 153 12.34 -9.72 -38.07
N ASP A 154 13.52 -9.58 -38.71
CA ASP A 154 14.07 -8.31 -39.25
C ASP A 154 13.15 -7.59 -40.27
N ASP A 155 12.02 -8.19 -40.64
CA ASP A 155 11.01 -7.68 -41.57
C ASP A 155 9.79 -7.06 -40.84
N ALA A 156 10.05 -6.19 -39.85
CA ALA A 156 8.99 -5.52 -39.11
C ALA A 156 8.34 -4.39 -39.94
N THR A 157 7.23 -4.70 -40.61
CA THR A 157 6.37 -3.70 -41.28
C THR A 157 5.69 -2.77 -40.26
N PRO A 158 5.35 -1.52 -40.61
CA PRO A 158 4.70 -0.57 -39.69
C PRO A 158 3.38 -1.09 -39.08
N GLU A 159 2.67 -1.97 -39.78
CA GLU A 159 1.47 -2.66 -39.25
C GLU A 159 1.79 -3.73 -38.20
N SER A 160 2.95 -4.39 -38.29
CA SER A 160 3.41 -5.33 -37.25
C SER A 160 3.82 -4.60 -35.96
N ILE A 161 4.32 -3.37 -36.10
CA ILE A 161 4.70 -2.51 -34.97
C ILE A 161 3.46 -1.99 -34.24
N THR A 162 2.38 -1.62 -34.95
CA THR A 162 1.11 -1.26 -34.31
C THR A 162 0.46 -2.47 -33.64
N LEU A 163 0.51 -3.64 -34.25
CA LEU A 163 -0.05 -4.86 -33.65
C LEU A 163 0.69 -5.30 -32.38
N THR A 164 2.02 -5.13 -32.33
CA THR A 164 2.85 -5.39 -31.14
C THR A 164 2.67 -4.34 -30.04
N THR A 165 2.37 -3.09 -30.38
CA THR A 165 2.04 -2.04 -29.38
C THR A 165 0.66 -2.23 -28.75
N GLN A 166 -0.27 -2.87 -29.45
CA GLN A 166 -1.65 -3.06 -29.01
C GLN A 166 -1.92 -4.46 -28.45
N ALA A 167 -1.03 -5.43 -28.66
CA ALA A 167 -1.15 -6.79 -28.14
C ALA A 167 -1.08 -6.83 -26.60
N CYS A 168 -2.00 -7.60 -26.01
CA CYS A 168 -2.19 -7.78 -24.58
C CYS A 168 -1.72 -9.17 -24.12
N SER A 169 -0.85 -9.19 -23.12
CA SER A 169 -0.43 -10.39 -22.39
C SER A 169 -1.44 -10.81 -21.32
N PHE A 170 -1.44 -12.09 -20.99
CA PHE A 170 -2.04 -12.64 -19.77
C PHE A 170 -1.72 -11.82 -18.52
N PHE A 171 -0.48 -11.37 -18.39
CA PHE A 171 -0.03 -10.63 -17.22
C PHE A 171 -0.75 -9.28 -17.05
N PHE A 172 -1.12 -8.61 -18.15
CA PHE A 172 -1.82 -7.33 -18.11
C PHE A 172 -3.23 -7.46 -17.56
N ILE A 173 -3.99 -8.44 -18.04
CA ILE A 173 -5.36 -8.72 -17.55
C ILE A 173 -5.31 -9.14 -16.09
N TYR A 174 -4.35 -10.00 -15.75
CA TYR A 174 -4.13 -10.47 -14.38
C TYR A 174 -3.86 -9.31 -13.42
N PHE A 175 -2.95 -8.40 -13.80
CA PHE A 175 -2.58 -7.25 -12.98
C PHE A 175 -3.72 -6.24 -12.83
N LEU A 176 -4.41 -5.89 -13.92
CA LEU A 176 -5.54 -4.95 -13.87
C LEU A 176 -6.71 -5.50 -13.06
N CYS A 177 -7.05 -6.77 -13.26
CA CYS A 177 -8.12 -7.43 -12.51
C CYS A 177 -7.75 -7.52 -11.02
N GLY A 178 -6.52 -7.92 -10.70
CA GLY A 178 -6.02 -7.97 -9.33
C GLY A 178 -6.09 -6.63 -8.61
N LEU A 179 -5.59 -5.54 -9.23
CA LEU A 179 -5.63 -4.20 -8.63
C LEU A 179 -7.06 -3.69 -8.46
N SER A 180 -7.90 -3.84 -9.49
CA SER A 180 -9.28 -3.37 -9.46
C SER A 180 -10.08 -4.10 -8.38
N VAL A 181 -10.04 -5.43 -8.36
CA VAL A 181 -10.76 -6.24 -7.38
C VAL A 181 -10.27 -5.94 -5.97
N LYS A 182 -8.95 -5.85 -5.75
CA LYS A 182 -8.41 -5.49 -4.42
C LYS A 182 -8.91 -4.11 -3.95
N PHE A 183 -8.96 -3.12 -4.84
CA PHE A 183 -9.47 -1.78 -4.50
C PHE A 183 -10.95 -1.80 -4.13
N TYR A 184 -11.79 -2.44 -4.96
CA TYR A 184 -13.23 -2.50 -4.70
C TYR A 184 -13.58 -3.40 -3.51
N ALA A 185 -12.93 -4.56 -3.36
CA ALA A 185 -13.14 -5.47 -2.24
C ALA A 185 -12.74 -4.83 -0.91
N SER A 186 -11.58 -4.16 -0.86
CA SER A 186 -11.14 -3.46 0.37
C SER A 186 -12.11 -2.34 0.78
N LYS A 187 -12.73 -1.67 -0.20
CA LYS A 187 -13.71 -0.61 0.04
C LYS A 187 -15.08 -1.16 0.47
N LEU A 188 -15.53 -2.26 -0.13
CA LEU A 188 -16.82 -2.90 0.18
C LEU A 188 -16.82 -3.59 1.55
N ILE A 189 -15.71 -4.24 1.91
CA ILE A 189 -15.60 -5.00 3.16
C ILE A 189 -15.21 -4.06 4.33
N GLY A 190 -14.88 -2.79 4.06
CA GLY A 190 -14.58 -1.80 5.10
C GLY A 190 -13.25 -2.05 5.81
N VAL A 191 -12.35 -2.78 5.16
CA VAL A 191 -11.07 -3.25 5.70
C VAL A 191 -9.95 -2.24 5.55
N GLN A 192 -10.26 -1.05 5.04
CA GLN A 192 -9.26 -0.04 4.80
C GLN A 192 -8.60 0.35 6.12
N PRO A 193 -7.25 0.26 6.20
CA PRO A 193 -6.54 0.78 7.34
C PRO A 193 -6.88 2.28 7.48
N PRO A 194 -7.04 2.79 8.71
CA PRO A 194 -7.32 4.21 8.91
C PRO A 194 -6.22 5.07 8.27
N LYS A 195 -6.60 6.23 7.72
CA LYS A 195 -5.70 7.14 6.99
C LYS A 195 -4.43 7.40 7.80
N GLY A 196 -3.27 7.01 7.26
CA GLY A 196 -1.96 7.15 7.93
C GLY A 196 -1.45 5.89 8.63
N ALA A 197 -2.26 4.84 8.77
CA ALA A 197 -1.86 3.52 9.27
C ALA A 197 -1.62 2.49 8.16
N GLU A 198 -1.31 2.97 6.96
CA GLU A 198 -1.16 2.11 5.79
C GLU A 198 0.31 1.69 5.60
N GLY A 199 0.51 0.38 5.62
CA GLY A 199 1.71 -0.25 5.09
C GLY A 199 2.97 -0.15 5.94
N LEU A 200 4.08 -0.59 5.34
CA LEU A 200 5.40 -0.69 5.98
C LEU A 200 5.94 0.67 6.43
N ASN A 201 5.52 1.75 5.78
CA ASN A 201 5.94 3.11 6.10
C ASN A 201 5.44 3.53 7.50
N ALA A 202 4.19 3.18 7.84
CA ALA A 202 3.65 3.40 9.18
C ALA A 202 4.40 2.62 10.27
N ILE A 203 4.91 1.42 9.94
CA ILE A 203 5.74 0.60 10.83
C ILE A 203 7.15 1.19 10.95
N MET A 204 7.73 1.69 9.86
CA MET A 204 9.07 2.29 9.83
C MET A 204 9.12 3.63 10.58
N GLN A 205 8.02 4.39 10.56
CA GLN A 205 7.88 5.66 11.29
C GLN A 205 7.67 5.47 12.80
N SER A 206 7.36 4.24 13.26
CA SER A 206 7.21 3.94 14.68
C SER A 206 8.53 4.12 15.44
N PRO A 207 8.50 4.43 16.76
CA PRO A 207 9.72 4.58 17.56
C PRO A 207 10.60 3.32 17.54
N GLN A 208 9.99 2.13 17.43
CA GLN A 208 10.70 0.86 17.31
C GLN A 208 11.31 0.69 15.90
N GLY A 209 10.57 1.04 14.84
CA GLY A 209 11.06 1.05 13.46
C GLY A 209 12.22 2.03 13.26
N ARG A 210 12.16 3.21 13.88
CA ARG A 210 13.24 4.20 13.87
C ARG A 210 14.49 3.73 14.60
N LYS A 211 14.35 3.00 15.72
CA LYS A 211 15.49 2.37 16.41
C LYS A 211 16.13 1.28 15.55
N LEU A 212 15.32 0.48 14.86
CA LEU A 212 15.81 -0.53 13.93
C LEU A 212 16.51 0.09 12.72
N ALA A 213 15.94 1.14 12.12
CA ALA A 213 16.54 1.87 11.00
C ALA A 213 17.89 2.48 11.40
N ARG A 214 17.96 3.10 12.58
CA ARG A 214 19.22 3.61 13.14
C ARG A 214 20.25 2.50 13.40
N SER A 215 19.84 1.31 13.85
CA SER A 215 20.76 0.17 13.98
C SER A 215 21.25 -0.38 12.64
N MET A 216 20.54 -0.13 11.54
CA MET A 216 20.96 -0.47 10.18
C MET A 216 21.70 0.68 9.46
N GLY A 217 22.04 1.76 10.17
CA GLY A 217 22.77 2.90 9.62
C GLY A 217 21.94 3.84 8.74
N VAL A 218 20.60 3.72 8.76
CA VAL A 218 19.68 4.60 8.03
C VAL A 218 19.03 5.55 9.02
N ASP A 219 19.36 6.84 8.98
CA ASP A 219 18.71 7.83 9.85
C ASP A 219 17.33 8.21 9.30
N PRO A 220 16.23 7.89 10.01
CA PRO A 220 14.87 8.13 9.53
C PRO A 220 14.52 9.63 9.45
N ASP A 221 15.34 10.50 10.03
CA ASP A 221 15.19 11.95 9.99
C ASP A 221 15.76 12.58 8.69
N GLU A 222 16.66 11.90 7.97
CA GLU A 222 17.16 12.35 6.66
C GLU A 222 16.16 12.03 5.52
N LEU A 223 15.51 10.87 5.58
CA LEU A 223 14.52 10.41 4.59
C LEU A 223 13.22 11.24 4.56
N LYS A 224 12.95 12.05 5.59
CA LYS A 224 11.76 12.92 5.65
C LYS A 224 11.99 14.27 4.94
N ASN A 225 13.24 14.63 4.66
CA ASN A 225 13.63 15.92 4.10
C ASN A 225 14.22 15.82 2.67
N ALA A 226 14.25 14.62 2.09
CA ALA A 226 14.58 14.36 0.69
C ALA A 226 13.29 14.12 -0.12
#